data_AF-A0A7S4RKS7-F1
#
_entry.id   AF-A0A7S4RKS7-F1
#
_cell.length_a   1.000
_cell.length_b   1.000
_cell.length_c   1.000
_cell.angle_alpha   90.00
_cell.angle_beta   90.00
_cell.angle_gamma   90.00
#
_symmetry.space_group_name_H-M   'P 1'
#
loop_
_entity.id
_entity.type
_entity.pdbx_description
1 polymer ?
#
loop_
_entity_poly.entity_id
_entity_poly.type
_entity_poly.pdbx_seq_one_letter_code
_entity_poly.pdbx_strand_id
1 'polypeptide(L)'
;MERAWQRKAAALLAVGGAAGLGVWWYRQRGQTPHLRRYFRRLMRHEREIWALRSEGLAALRRRLQSLRPEAAVHERHELVIEAVASMRELEERMLPGLEADLELIVERVFDWYDTDRTGVLSPCESAAFFSHFVQEMEAWLRVSVSAESLGADIVASMDDALSGRFSQLDEDQQEFWKDIVDGKVFAVARVHGSDLIKAAAEDYRAHQLERNSAAFGVLDTDGDGRLQQTEVLEGLLPTTQRGLDFLAALGLLIGPKLVRRISKDFGLDSEQ
;
A
#
# COMPACT_ATOMS: atom_id res chain seq x y z
N MET A 1 2.50 -22.40 -19.43
CA MET A 1 2.59 -21.02 -19.96
C MET A 1 3.77 -20.25 -19.35
N GLU A 2 4.00 -20.34 -18.05
CA GLU A 2 5.11 -19.70 -17.32
C GLU A 2 6.52 -19.91 -17.93
N ARG A 3 6.87 -21.13 -18.34
CA ARG A 3 8.16 -21.42 -19.00
C ARG A 3 8.32 -20.78 -20.38
N ALA A 4 7.22 -20.50 -21.09
CA ALA A 4 7.26 -19.82 -22.39
C ALA A 4 7.46 -18.31 -22.22
N TRP A 5 6.88 -17.74 -21.17
CA TRP A 5 7.07 -16.34 -20.78
C TRP A 5 8.51 -16.09 -20.31
N GLN A 6 9.04 -16.92 -19.40
CA GLN A 6 10.43 -16.83 -18.93
C GLN A 6 11.44 -16.97 -20.07
N ARG A 7 11.19 -17.87 -21.04
CA ARG A 7 12.06 -18.03 -22.22
C ARG A 7 11.98 -16.84 -23.18
N LYS A 8 10.80 -16.23 -23.38
CA LYS A 8 10.66 -15.00 -24.18
C LYS A 8 11.33 -13.80 -23.50
N ALA A 9 11.16 -13.65 -22.18
CA ALA A 9 11.81 -12.59 -21.41
C ALA A 9 13.34 -12.72 -21.42
N ALA A 10 13.86 -13.94 -21.19
CA ALA A 10 15.31 -14.20 -21.26
C ALA A 10 15.88 -14.01 -22.69
N ALA A 11 15.13 -14.39 -23.73
CA ALA A 11 15.53 -14.16 -25.12
C ALA A 11 15.51 -12.67 -25.50
N LEU A 12 14.54 -11.89 -25.02
CA LEU A 12 14.47 -10.44 -25.21
C LEU A 12 15.62 -9.71 -24.50
N LEU A 13 16.06 -10.21 -23.34
CA LEU A 13 17.24 -9.71 -22.63
C LEU A 13 18.57 -10.09 -23.31
N ALA A 14 18.63 -11.23 -24.00
CA ALA A 14 19.83 -11.72 -24.67
C ALA A 14 20.10 -11.09 -26.06
N VAL A 15 19.07 -10.55 -26.74
CA VAL A 15 19.21 -9.87 -28.06
C VAL A 15 19.48 -8.36 -27.89
N GLY A 16 20.16 -7.98 -26.80
CA GLY A 16 20.37 -6.62 -26.30
C GLY A 16 21.20 -5.66 -27.17
N GLY A 17 20.82 -5.44 -28.43
CA GLY A 17 21.31 -4.33 -29.27
C GLY A 17 20.34 -3.15 -29.35
N ALA A 18 19.02 -3.40 -29.34
CA ALA A 18 17.99 -2.37 -29.48
C ALA A 18 17.11 -2.19 -28.22
N ALA A 19 16.78 -3.26 -27.50
CA ALA A 19 16.04 -3.18 -26.24
C ALA A 19 16.84 -2.52 -25.10
N GLY A 20 18.18 -2.58 -25.16
CA GLY A 20 19.07 -1.89 -24.22
C GLY A 20 18.96 -0.37 -24.28
N LEU A 21 18.62 0.20 -25.43
CA LEU A 21 18.40 1.65 -25.57
C LEU A 21 17.09 2.09 -24.91
N GLY A 22 16.02 1.29 -24.97
CA GLY A 22 14.77 1.60 -24.27
C GLY A 22 14.94 1.62 -22.75
N VAL A 23 15.58 0.59 -22.18
CA VAL A 23 15.84 0.52 -20.73
C VAL A 23 16.84 1.60 -20.29
N TRP A 24 17.86 1.90 -21.11
CA TRP A 24 18.80 3.00 -20.84
C TRP A 24 18.12 4.38 -20.91
N TRP A 25 17.17 4.57 -21.83
CA TRP A 25 16.38 5.79 -21.96
C TRP A 25 15.46 6.03 -20.76
N TYR A 26 14.83 4.96 -20.24
CA TYR A 26 14.08 5.04 -18.97
C TYR A 26 14.96 5.36 -17.77
N ARG A 27 16.20 4.85 -17.73
CA ARG A 27 17.17 5.11 -16.65
C ARG A 27 17.70 6.55 -16.62
N GLN A 28 17.69 7.26 -17.76
CA GLN A 28 18.11 8.66 -17.87
C GLN A 28 17.00 9.66 -17.48
N ARG A 29 15.72 9.29 -17.61
CA ARG A 29 14.58 10.12 -17.15
C ARG A 29 14.19 9.77 -15.73
N GLY A 30 15.10 9.96 -14.75
CA GLY A 30 14.85 9.78 -13.31
C GLY A 30 13.74 10.67 -12.70
N GLN A 31 12.82 11.17 -13.51
CA GLN A 31 11.63 11.89 -13.13
C GLN A 31 10.41 11.18 -13.72
N THR A 32 9.59 10.63 -12.84
CA THR A 32 8.23 10.15 -13.14
C THR A 32 7.24 11.18 -12.59
N PRO A 33 7.10 12.35 -13.25
CA PRO A 33 6.40 13.50 -12.66
C PRO A 33 4.94 13.18 -12.32
N HIS A 34 4.31 12.29 -13.08
CA HIS A 34 2.93 11.86 -12.87
C HIS A 34 2.79 10.92 -11.66
N LEU A 35 3.69 9.94 -11.48
CA LEU A 35 3.72 9.11 -10.27
C LEU A 35 4.02 9.95 -9.02
N ARG A 36 4.97 10.90 -9.10
CA ARG A 36 5.21 11.86 -8.00
C ARG A 36 3.99 12.71 -7.68
N ARG A 37 3.20 13.07 -8.69
CA ARG A 37 1.96 13.81 -8.48
C ARG A 37 0.90 12.92 -7.82
N TYR A 38 0.80 11.66 -8.23
CA TYR A 38 -0.07 10.66 -7.64
C TYR A 38 0.21 10.50 -6.14
N PHE A 39 1.45 10.17 -5.76
CA PHE A 39 1.81 9.99 -4.35
C PHE A 39 1.72 11.28 -3.53
N ARG A 40 2.00 12.46 -4.13
CA ARG A 40 1.76 13.74 -3.45
C ARG A 40 0.28 13.99 -3.18
N ARG A 41 -0.61 13.58 -4.10
CA ARG A 41 -2.06 13.71 -3.87
C ARG A 41 -2.52 12.80 -2.75
N LEU A 42 -2.05 11.55 -2.73
CA LEU A 42 -2.27 10.61 -1.63
C LEU A 42 -1.79 11.20 -0.29
N MET A 43 -0.54 11.68 -0.20
CA MET A 43 -0.04 12.32 1.04
C MET A 43 -0.89 13.49 1.50
N ARG A 44 -1.37 14.31 0.56
CA ARG A 44 -2.20 15.45 0.91
C ARG A 44 -3.50 14.99 1.55
N HIS A 45 -4.13 13.98 0.96
CA HIS A 45 -5.36 13.39 1.47
C HIS A 45 -5.15 12.70 2.82
N GLU A 46 -4.08 11.93 2.99
CA GLU A 46 -3.72 11.33 4.28
C GLU A 46 -3.54 12.39 5.37
N ARG A 47 -2.90 13.52 5.05
CA ARG A 47 -2.75 14.64 6.01
C ARG A 47 -4.09 15.31 6.34
N GLU A 48 -4.97 15.44 5.35
CA GLU A 48 -6.32 15.99 5.57
C GLU A 48 -7.14 15.05 6.48
N ILE A 49 -7.14 13.75 6.20
CA ILE A 49 -7.78 12.72 7.06
C ILE A 49 -7.15 12.74 8.45
N TRP A 50 -5.82 12.73 8.55
CA TRP A 50 -5.12 12.76 9.84
C TRP A 50 -5.52 13.98 10.64
N ALA A 51 -5.55 15.17 10.03
CA ALA A 51 -5.88 16.41 10.73
C ALA A 51 -7.26 16.29 11.37
N LEU A 52 -8.23 15.79 10.61
CA LEU A 52 -9.59 15.62 11.10
C LEU A 52 -9.71 14.50 12.15
N ARG A 53 -9.02 13.36 11.96
CA ARG A 53 -8.95 12.29 12.96
C ARG A 53 -8.32 12.78 14.26
N SER A 54 -7.27 13.57 14.19
CA SER A 54 -6.60 14.13 15.36
C SER A 54 -7.51 15.06 16.17
N GLU A 55 -8.32 15.86 15.48
CA GLU A 55 -9.33 16.72 16.10
C GLU A 55 -10.43 15.88 16.76
N GLY A 56 -10.91 14.85 16.07
CA GLY A 56 -11.87 13.87 16.59
C GLY A 56 -11.37 13.13 17.82
N LEU A 57 -10.13 12.62 17.79
CA LEU A 57 -9.48 11.97 18.92
C LEU A 57 -9.24 12.92 20.09
N ALA A 58 -8.86 14.17 19.82
CA ALA A 58 -8.73 15.19 20.86
C ALA A 58 -10.10 15.49 21.51
N ALA A 59 -11.18 15.53 20.73
CA ALA A 59 -12.54 15.71 21.24
C ALA A 59 -13.00 14.50 22.08
N LEU A 60 -12.77 13.27 21.60
CA LEU A 60 -13.03 12.04 22.33
C LEU A 60 -12.27 12.03 23.67
N ARG A 61 -10.97 12.37 23.65
CA ARG A 61 -10.15 12.44 24.86
C ARG A 61 -10.71 13.43 25.88
N ARG A 62 -11.17 14.60 25.43
CA ARG A 62 -11.83 15.58 26.32
C ARG A 62 -13.13 15.03 26.91
N ARG A 63 -13.97 14.36 26.11
CA ARG A 63 -15.22 13.72 26.59
C ARG A 63 -14.91 12.64 27.63
N LEU A 64 -13.96 11.75 27.34
CA LEU A 64 -13.54 10.69 28.27
C LEU A 64 -12.97 11.25 29.58
N GLN A 65 -12.20 12.35 29.53
CA GLN A 65 -11.68 13.01 30.73
C GLN A 65 -12.77 13.72 31.55
N SER A 66 -13.87 14.13 30.93
CA SER A 66 -15.02 14.73 31.62
C SER A 66 -15.92 13.71 32.30
N LEU A 67 -15.83 12.43 31.92
CA LEU A 67 -16.55 11.36 32.59
C LEU A 67 -16.00 11.15 34.00
N ARG A 68 -16.90 10.87 34.93
CA ARG A 68 -16.49 10.50 36.30
C ARG A 68 -15.64 9.22 36.28
N PRO A 69 -14.71 9.04 37.23
CA PRO A 69 -13.94 7.80 37.34
C PRO A 69 -14.83 6.55 37.44
N GLU A 70 -16.00 6.69 38.06
CA GLU A 70 -17.00 5.63 38.26
C GLU A 70 -17.96 5.45 37.07
N ALA A 71 -17.83 6.25 36.01
CA ALA A 71 -18.61 6.06 34.79
C ALA A 71 -18.42 4.61 34.32
N ALA A 72 -19.53 3.97 33.96
CA ALA A 72 -19.52 2.57 33.58
C ALA A 72 -18.59 2.37 32.38
N VAL A 73 -17.88 1.24 32.35
CA VAL A 73 -17.09 0.79 31.19
C VAL A 73 -17.91 0.89 29.90
N HIS A 74 -19.22 0.64 29.99
CA HIS A 74 -20.17 0.78 28.88
C HIS A 74 -20.22 2.21 28.31
N GLU A 75 -20.32 3.25 29.14
CA GLU A 75 -20.38 4.65 28.65
C GLU A 75 -19.11 5.06 27.92
N ARG A 76 -17.94 4.65 28.43
CA ARG A 76 -16.65 4.87 27.74
C ARG A 76 -16.58 4.13 26.42
N HIS A 77 -17.12 2.91 26.37
CA HIS A 77 -17.16 2.09 25.16
C HIS A 77 -18.04 2.75 24.08
N GLU A 78 -19.25 3.21 24.44
CA GLU A 78 -20.15 3.90 23.51
C GLU A 78 -19.51 5.15 22.90
N LEU A 79 -18.78 5.95 23.70
CA LEU A 79 -18.06 7.11 23.18
C LEU A 79 -16.97 6.74 22.15
N VAL A 80 -16.30 5.61 22.35
CA VAL A 80 -15.28 5.12 21.41
C VAL A 80 -15.94 4.66 20.12
N ILE A 81 -17.04 3.87 20.19
CA ILE A 81 -17.82 3.47 19.02
C ILE A 81 -18.27 4.69 18.22
N GLU A 82 -18.88 5.68 18.89
CA GLU A 82 -19.37 6.91 18.26
C GLU A 82 -18.24 7.65 17.53
N ALA A 83 -17.07 7.77 18.16
CA ALA A 83 -15.93 8.43 17.55
C ALA A 83 -15.36 7.67 16.35
N VAL A 84 -15.29 6.34 16.42
CA VAL A 84 -14.84 5.48 15.31
C VAL A 84 -15.81 5.57 14.13
N ALA A 85 -17.12 5.47 14.38
CA ALA A 85 -18.14 5.63 13.36
C ALA A 85 -18.05 7.01 12.67
N SER A 86 -17.88 8.09 13.45
CA SER A 86 -17.71 9.44 12.89
C SER A 86 -16.45 9.59 12.04
N MET A 87 -15.33 8.98 12.45
CA MET A 87 -14.09 8.99 11.65
C MET A 87 -14.24 8.22 10.34
N ARG A 88 -14.97 7.10 10.35
CA ARG A 88 -15.29 6.31 9.16
C ARG A 88 -16.18 7.07 8.17
N GLU A 89 -17.28 7.65 8.65
CA GLU A 89 -18.19 8.46 7.81
C GLU A 89 -17.44 9.62 7.12
N LEU A 90 -16.47 10.20 7.83
CA LEU A 90 -15.66 11.27 7.28
C LEU A 90 -14.77 10.80 6.13
N GLU A 91 -14.10 9.66 6.31
CA GLU A 91 -13.26 9.03 5.31
C GLU A 91 -14.07 8.65 4.06
N GLU A 92 -15.21 7.98 4.26
CA GLU A 92 -16.15 7.62 3.18
C GLU A 92 -16.62 8.87 2.40
N ARG A 93 -16.80 10.01 3.07
CA ARG A 93 -17.18 11.27 2.42
C ARG A 93 -16.05 11.92 1.61
N MET A 94 -14.80 11.78 2.05
CA MET A 94 -13.65 12.36 1.37
C MET A 94 -13.16 11.52 0.19
N LEU A 95 -13.45 10.23 0.22
CA LEU A 95 -12.92 9.25 -0.71
C LEU A 95 -13.30 9.50 -2.18
N PRO A 96 -14.57 9.81 -2.55
CA PRO A 96 -14.91 10.07 -3.95
C PRO A 96 -14.13 11.25 -4.56
N GLY A 97 -13.84 12.27 -3.76
CA GLY A 97 -13.04 13.42 -4.19
C GLY A 97 -11.56 13.07 -4.40
N LEU A 98 -11.02 12.12 -3.62
CA LEU A 98 -9.70 11.57 -3.88
C LEU A 98 -9.68 10.75 -5.16
N GLU A 99 -10.62 9.80 -5.32
CA GLU A 99 -10.66 8.89 -6.47
C GLU A 99 -10.77 9.65 -7.78
N ALA A 100 -11.65 10.66 -7.88
CA ALA A 100 -11.77 11.51 -9.06
C ALA A 100 -10.47 12.27 -9.39
N ASP A 101 -9.74 12.75 -8.37
CA ASP A 101 -8.44 13.39 -8.57
C ASP A 101 -7.37 12.37 -9.02
N LEU A 102 -7.40 11.15 -8.46
CA LEU A 102 -6.46 10.09 -8.78
C LEU A 102 -6.69 9.57 -10.20
N GLU A 103 -7.94 9.37 -10.62
CA GLU A 103 -8.32 8.99 -11.98
C GLU A 103 -7.56 9.85 -13.00
N LEU A 104 -7.77 11.17 -12.96
CA LEU A 104 -7.11 12.13 -13.86
C LEU A 104 -5.58 12.12 -13.81
N ILE A 105 -4.98 11.70 -12.69
CA ILE A 105 -3.53 11.57 -12.56
C ILE A 105 -3.07 10.23 -13.15
N VAL A 106 -3.81 9.15 -12.90
CA VAL A 106 -3.51 7.81 -13.39
C VAL A 106 -3.59 7.75 -14.91
N GLU A 107 -4.57 8.41 -15.54
CA GLU A 107 -4.59 8.55 -17.02
C GLU A 107 -3.26 9.12 -17.55
N ARG A 108 -2.74 10.16 -16.90
CA ARG A 108 -1.45 10.77 -17.30
C ARG A 108 -0.25 9.89 -16.96
N VAL A 109 -0.35 9.05 -15.93
CA VAL A 109 0.67 8.04 -15.63
C VAL A 109 0.68 7.00 -16.74
N PHE A 110 -0.49 6.52 -17.15
CA PHE A 110 -0.64 5.56 -18.23
C PHE A 110 -0.06 6.09 -19.54
N ASP A 111 -0.49 7.27 -19.99
CA ASP A 111 0.02 7.93 -21.21
C ASP A 111 1.54 8.15 -21.20
N TRP A 112 2.14 8.28 -20.01
CA TRP A 112 3.58 8.44 -19.87
C TRP A 112 4.34 7.14 -20.15
N TYR A 113 3.76 5.99 -19.83
CA TYR A 113 4.36 4.67 -20.04
C TYR A 113 3.94 4.03 -21.37
N ASP A 114 2.79 4.39 -21.94
CA ASP A 114 2.35 4.00 -23.29
C ASP A 114 3.16 4.76 -24.35
N THR A 115 4.42 4.34 -24.52
CA THR A 115 5.40 5.07 -25.34
C THR A 115 5.16 4.89 -26.83
N ASP A 116 4.56 3.78 -27.23
CA ASP A 116 4.18 3.51 -28.61
C ASP A 116 2.76 4.01 -28.96
N ARG A 117 2.01 4.53 -27.97
CA ARG A 117 0.67 5.10 -28.10
C ARG A 117 -0.33 4.08 -28.64
N THR A 118 -0.23 2.85 -28.17
CA THR A 118 -1.14 1.77 -28.57
C THR A 118 -2.42 1.75 -27.75
N GLY A 119 -2.51 2.54 -26.68
CA GLY A 119 -3.62 2.55 -25.74
C GLY A 119 -3.57 1.37 -24.74
N VAL A 120 -2.47 0.62 -24.72
CA VAL A 120 -2.22 -0.54 -23.86
C VAL A 120 -0.74 -0.57 -23.47
N LEU A 121 -0.42 -0.96 -22.24
CA LEU A 121 0.98 -1.14 -21.85
C LEU A 121 1.45 -2.54 -22.24
N SER A 122 2.52 -2.61 -23.02
CA SER A 122 3.23 -3.86 -23.29
C SER A 122 3.92 -4.38 -22.01
N PRO A 123 4.31 -5.68 -21.94
CA PRO A 123 5.04 -6.22 -20.79
C PRO A 123 6.31 -5.44 -20.41
N CYS A 124 6.99 -4.84 -21.39
CA CYS A 124 8.18 -4.02 -21.15
C CYS A 124 7.83 -2.67 -20.50
N GLU A 125 6.75 -2.02 -20.97
CA GLU A 125 6.27 -0.75 -20.41
C GLU A 125 5.71 -0.95 -19.00
N SER A 126 4.94 -2.01 -18.78
CA SER A 126 4.43 -2.38 -17.46
C SER A 126 5.56 -2.67 -16.47
N ALA A 127 6.62 -3.37 -16.89
CA ALA A 127 7.78 -3.60 -16.03
C ALA A 127 8.50 -2.29 -15.64
N ALA A 128 8.60 -1.33 -16.56
CA ALA A 128 9.14 0.00 -16.27
C ALA A 128 8.24 0.78 -15.31
N PHE A 129 6.92 0.73 -15.54
CA PHE A 129 5.90 1.32 -14.66
C PHE A 129 6.02 0.78 -13.23
N PHE A 130 6.03 -0.55 -13.04
CA PHE A 130 6.13 -1.17 -11.70
C PHE A 130 7.41 -0.78 -10.98
N SER A 131 8.55 -0.81 -11.68
CA SER A 131 9.84 -0.45 -11.07
C SER A 131 9.84 0.98 -10.53
N HIS A 132 9.28 1.92 -11.28
CA HIS A 132 9.19 3.30 -10.82
C HIS A 132 8.08 3.52 -9.80
N PHE A 133 6.97 2.78 -9.90
CA PHE A 133 5.92 2.81 -8.88
C PHE A 133 6.49 2.43 -7.52
N VAL A 134 7.23 1.33 -7.43
CA VAL A 134 7.89 0.89 -6.18
C VAL A 134 8.86 1.96 -5.66
N GLN A 135 9.65 2.57 -6.55
CA GLN A 135 10.60 3.63 -6.17
C GLN A 135 9.90 4.85 -5.56
N GLU A 136 8.82 5.31 -6.19
CA GLU A 136 8.07 6.47 -5.70
C GLU A 136 7.23 6.13 -4.46
N MET A 137 6.73 4.90 -4.36
CA MET A 137 6.06 4.38 -3.17
C MET A 137 7.01 4.26 -1.98
N GLU A 138 8.25 3.81 -2.17
CA GLU A 138 9.27 3.79 -1.12
C GLU A 138 9.53 5.20 -0.57
N ALA A 139 9.67 6.19 -1.46
CA ALA A 139 9.86 7.58 -1.07
C ALA A 139 8.65 8.13 -0.31
N TRP A 140 7.44 7.81 -0.77
CA TRP A 140 6.19 8.16 -0.12
C TRP A 140 6.07 7.54 1.28
N LEU A 141 6.21 6.23 1.41
CA LEU A 141 6.11 5.50 2.67
C LEU A 141 7.13 6.01 3.70
N ARG A 142 8.36 6.33 3.30
CA ARG A 142 9.37 6.89 4.21
C ARG A 142 8.90 8.19 4.85
N VAL A 143 8.18 9.03 4.09
CA VAL A 143 7.59 10.27 4.61
C VAL A 143 6.36 9.97 5.46
N SER A 144 5.45 9.11 5.00
CA SER A 144 4.20 8.81 5.73
C SER A 144 4.44 8.11 7.06
N VAL A 145 5.36 7.13 7.13
CA VAL A 145 5.67 6.40 8.37
C VAL A 145 6.40 7.28 9.40
N SER A 146 7.13 8.31 8.95
CA SER A 146 7.77 9.28 9.86
C SER A 146 6.78 10.25 10.53
N ALA A 147 5.55 10.35 10.02
CA ALA A 147 4.59 11.39 10.37
C ALA A 147 3.54 10.97 11.43
N GLU A 148 3.88 10.07 12.35
CA GLU A 148 3.03 9.68 13.51
C GLU A 148 1.83 8.72 13.21
N SER A 149 1.76 8.06 12.04
CA SER A 149 0.49 7.48 11.52
C SER A 149 0.09 6.08 11.98
N LEU A 150 0.96 5.23 12.53
CA LEU A 150 0.55 3.84 12.80
C LEU A 150 -0.56 3.72 13.86
N GLY A 151 -0.71 4.69 14.77
CA GLY A 151 -1.64 4.61 15.90
C GLY A 151 -3.14 4.73 15.58
N ALA A 152 -3.52 5.38 14.47
CA ALA A 152 -4.92 5.71 14.19
C ALA A 152 -5.64 4.71 13.26
N ASP A 153 -4.95 4.20 12.24
CA ASP A 153 -5.53 3.24 11.28
C ASP A 153 -5.91 1.91 11.93
N ILE A 154 -5.20 1.52 13.00
CA ILE A 154 -5.48 0.25 13.65
C ILE A 154 -6.70 0.32 14.56
N VAL A 155 -7.03 1.47 15.16
CA VAL A 155 -8.31 1.65 15.88
C VAL A 155 -9.50 1.49 14.93
N ALA A 156 -9.37 1.89 13.66
CA ALA A 156 -10.36 1.62 12.62
C ALA A 156 -10.37 0.13 12.21
N SER A 157 -9.21 -0.52 12.12
CA SER A 157 -9.13 -1.97 11.85
C SER A 157 -9.63 -2.86 13.00
N MET A 158 -9.64 -2.35 14.24
CA MET A 158 -10.18 -3.05 15.41
C MET A 158 -11.70 -3.23 15.29
N ASP A 159 -12.42 -2.29 14.68
CA ASP A 159 -13.88 -2.41 14.48
C ASP A 159 -14.22 -3.53 13.48
N ASP A 160 -13.44 -3.65 12.39
CA ASP A 160 -13.62 -4.69 11.37
C ASP A 160 -13.17 -6.09 11.85
N ALA A 161 -12.20 -6.17 12.76
CA ALA A 161 -11.81 -7.40 13.43
C ALA A 161 -12.84 -7.85 14.49
N LEU A 162 -13.46 -6.90 15.21
CA LEU A 162 -14.49 -7.16 16.21
C LEU A 162 -15.85 -7.50 15.59
N SER A 163 -16.10 -7.13 14.34
CA SER A 163 -17.37 -7.37 13.63
C SER A 163 -17.57 -8.80 13.10
N GLY A 164 -16.65 -9.74 13.40
CA GLY A 164 -16.87 -11.18 13.22
C GLY A 164 -16.01 -11.89 12.17
N ARG A 165 -15.09 -11.19 11.50
CA ARG A 165 -14.14 -11.80 10.54
C ARG A 165 -12.94 -12.46 11.20
N PHE A 166 -12.60 -12.09 12.44
CA PHE A 166 -11.44 -12.64 13.16
C PHE A 166 -11.47 -14.17 13.27
N SER A 167 -12.66 -14.76 13.47
CA SER A 167 -12.84 -16.22 13.57
C SER A 167 -12.72 -16.96 12.23
N GLN A 168 -12.70 -16.24 11.10
CA GLN A 168 -12.55 -16.81 9.76
C GLN A 168 -11.10 -16.78 9.27
N LEU A 169 -10.19 -16.15 10.01
CA LEU A 169 -8.78 -16.07 9.68
C LEU A 169 -8.06 -17.37 10.04
N ASP A 170 -7.00 -17.69 9.30
CA ASP A 170 -6.11 -18.79 9.68
C ASP A 170 -5.29 -18.46 10.94
N GLU A 171 -4.63 -19.47 11.52
CA GLU A 171 -3.90 -19.34 12.79
C GLU A 171 -2.78 -18.28 12.72
N ASP A 172 -2.05 -18.21 11.61
CA ASP A 172 -0.97 -17.23 11.40
C ASP A 172 -1.52 -15.80 11.34
N GLN A 173 -2.67 -15.61 10.69
CA GLN A 173 -3.37 -14.34 10.62
C GLN A 173 -3.91 -13.94 12.00
N GLN A 174 -4.53 -14.86 12.75
CA GLN A 174 -5.04 -14.59 14.10
C GLN A 174 -3.93 -14.16 15.06
N GLU A 175 -2.78 -14.85 15.03
CA GLU A 175 -1.63 -14.51 15.87
C GLU A 175 -1.08 -13.13 15.51
N PHE A 176 -0.97 -12.81 14.22
CA PHE A 176 -0.56 -11.48 13.78
C PHE A 176 -1.51 -10.38 14.27
N TRP A 177 -2.82 -10.62 14.19
CA TRP A 177 -3.79 -9.66 14.72
C TRP A 177 -3.71 -9.51 16.23
N LYS A 178 -3.41 -10.59 16.96
CA LYS A 178 -3.12 -10.49 18.39
C LYS A 178 -1.89 -9.60 18.64
N ASP A 179 -0.82 -9.77 17.88
CA ASP A 179 0.38 -8.92 17.99
C ASP A 179 0.12 -7.46 17.59
N ILE A 180 -0.80 -7.22 16.65
CA ILE A 180 -1.33 -5.88 16.37
C ILE A 180 -2.04 -5.35 17.61
N VAL A 181 -3.06 -6.04 18.13
CA VAL A 181 -3.85 -5.60 19.30
C VAL A 181 -2.97 -5.37 20.53
N ASP A 182 -1.97 -6.23 20.74
CA ASP A 182 -1.00 -6.13 21.83
C ASP A 182 0.02 -4.99 21.64
N GLY A 183 -0.04 -4.26 20.52
CA GLY A 183 0.82 -3.11 20.26
C GLY A 183 2.23 -3.46 19.78
N LYS A 184 2.56 -4.75 19.61
CA LYS A 184 3.92 -5.19 19.27
C LYS A 184 4.32 -4.80 17.86
N VAL A 185 3.43 -5.02 16.88
CA VAL A 185 3.68 -4.63 15.48
C VAL A 185 3.93 -3.12 15.38
N PHE A 186 3.21 -2.33 16.19
CA PHE A 186 3.41 -0.88 16.24
C PHE A 186 4.74 -0.48 16.88
N ALA A 187 5.15 -1.15 17.94
CA ALA A 187 6.44 -0.87 18.57
C ALA A 187 7.58 -1.08 17.55
N VAL A 188 7.51 -2.18 16.80
CA VAL A 188 8.46 -2.46 15.70
C VAL A 188 8.34 -1.41 14.61
N ALA A 189 7.14 -1.14 14.10
CA ALA A 189 6.96 -0.23 12.98
C ALA A 189 7.23 1.25 13.35
N ARG A 190 7.11 1.65 14.61
CA ARG A 190 7.49 2.99 15.10
C ARG A 190 9.01 3.17 15.14
N VAL A 191 9.75 2.15 15.57
CA VAL A 191 11.21 2.21 15.71
C VAL A 191 11.91 1.90 14.39
N HIS A 192 11.37 0.94 13.63
CA HIS A 192 11.97 0.33 12.45
C HIS A 192 11.12 0.51 11.19
N GLY A 193 10.16 1.43 11.18
CA GLY A 193 9.29 1.68 10.04
C GLY A 193 10.05 1.96 8.75
N SER A 194 11.12 2.76 8.83
CA SER A 194 11.98 3.02 7.68
C SER A 194 12.72 1.76 7.20
N ASP A 195 13.14 0.90 8.12
CA ASP A 195 13.81 -0.37 7.80
C ASP A 195 12.84 -1.37 7.17
N LEU A 196 11.59 -1.42 7.63
CA LEU A 196 10.50 -2.22 7.02
C LEU A 196 10.28 -1.84 5.56
N ILE A 197 10.16 -0.54 5.29
CA ILE A 197 9.95 -0.03 3.93
C ILE A 197 11.17 -0.35 3.05
N LYS A 198 12.37 -0.12 3.57
CA LYS A 198 13.62 -0.40 2.85
C LYS A 198 13.75 -1.89 2.52
N ALA A 199 13.49 -2.76 3.49
CA ALA A 199 13.54 -4.21 3.30
C ALA A 199 12.49 -4.70 2.30
N ALA A 200 11.28 -4.14 2.29
CA ALA A 200 10.27 -4.45 1.27
C ALA A 200 10.75 -4.05 -0.14
N ALA A 201 11.32 -2.85 -0.28
CA ALA A 201 11.86 -2.38 -1.56
C ALA A 201 13.08 -3.21 -2.03
N GLU A 202 13.94 -3.65 -1.11
CA GLU A 202 15.05 -4.55 -1.39
C GLU A 202 14.58 -5.96 -1.79
N ASP A 203 13.56 -6.51 -1.10
CA ASP A 203 12.92 -7.78 -1.45
C ASP A 203 12.32 -7.73 -2.86
N TYR A 204 11.62 -6.65 -3.19
CA TYR A 204 11.12 -6.41 -4.53
C TYR A 204 12.24 -6.41 -5.57
N ARG A 205 13.34 -5.67 -5.34
CA ARG A 205 14.47 -5.62 -6.28
C ARG A 205 15.13 -6.98 -6.46
N ALA A 206 15.28 -7.75 -5.39
CA ALA A 206 15.85 -9.09 -5.44
C ALA A 206 14.99 -10.08 -6.24
N HIS A 207 13.66 -9.90 -6.24
CA HIS A 207 12.69 -10.77 -6.90
C HIS A 207 11.92 -10.06 -8.02
N GLN A 208 12.50 -9.03 -8.64
CA GLN A 208 11.79 -8.09 -9.49
C GLN A 208 11.02 -8.76 -10.63
N LEU A 209 11.62 -9.74 -11.30
CA LEU A 209 10.97 -10.44 -12.42
C LEU A 209 9.73 -11.21 -11.98
N GLU A 210 9.82 -11.92 -10.85
CA GLU A 210 8.72 -12.69 -10.27
C GLU A 210 7.60 -11.77 -9.79
N ARG A 211 7.94 -10.72 -9.03
CA ARG A 211 6.99 -9.73 -8.51
C ARG A 211 6.30 -8.97 -9.64
N ASN A 212 7.04 -8.55 -10.66
CA ASN A 212 6.46 -7.89 -11.84
C ASN A 212 5.53 -8.83 -12.59
N SER A 213 5.90 -10.11 -12.75
CA SER A 213 5.03 -11.09 -13.40
C SER A 213 3.74 -11.33 -12.61
N ALA A 214 3.83 -11.42 -11.29
CA ALA A 214 2.67 -11.58 -10.42
C ALA A 214 1.76 -10.34 -10.47
N ALA A 215 2.34 -9.15 -10.34
CA ALA A 215 1.60 -7.88 -10.41
C ALA A 215 0.95 -7.67 -11.78
N PHE A 216 1.63 -8.06 -12.86
CA PHE A 216 1.05 -8.05 -14.20
C PHE A 216 -0.19 -8.94 -14.27
N GLY A 217 -0.10 -10.19 -13.80
CA GLY A 217 -1.23 -11.13 -13.81
C GLY A 217 -2.41 -10.74 -12.91
N VAL A 218 -2.20 -9.86 -11.92
CA VAL A 218 -3.29 -9.26 -11.13
C VAL A 218 -4.02 -8.17 -11.91
N LEU A 219 -3.28 -7.39 -12.71
CA LEU A 219 -3.85 -6.28 -13.47
C LEU A 219 -4.47 -6.73 -14.80
N ASP A 220 -3.82 -7.65 -15.53
CA ASP A 220 -4.26 -8.22 -16.80
C ASP A 220 -5.44 -9.17 -16.59
N THR A 221 -6.65 -8.60 -16.56
CA THR A 221 -7.88 -9.32 -16.23
C THR A 221 -8.49 -10.06 -17.40
N ASP A 222 -8.24 -9.59 -18.63
CA ASP A 222 -8.71 -10.25 -19.84
C ASP A 222 -7.73 -11.33 -20.35
N GLY A 223 -6.49 -11.34 -19.84
CA GLY A 223 -5.46 -12.31 -20.17
C GLY A 223 -4.85 -12.10 -21.55
N ASP A 224 -4.93 -10.90 -22.11
CA ASP A 224 -4.40 -10.59 -23.44
C ASP A 224 -2.87 -10.37 -23.46
N GLY A 225 -2.26 -10.34 -22.27
CA GLY A 225 -0.82 -10.14 -22.10
C GLY A 225 -0.38 -8.69 -22.25
N ARG A 226 -1.30 -7.73 -22.10
CA ARG A 226 -1.11 -6.27 -22.08
C ARG A 226 -1.91 -5.70 -20.91
N LEU A 227 -1.68 -4.43 -20.57
CA LEU A 227 -2.50 -3.75 -19.56
C LEU A 227 -3.28 -2.61 -20.20
N GLN A 228 -4.59 -2.65 -20.06
CA GLN A 228 -5.48 -1.57 -20.45
C GLN A 228 -5.43 -0.42 -19.44
N GLN A 229 -5.81 0.78 -19.87
CA GLN A 229 -5.87 1.94 -18.99
C GLN A 229 -6.79 1.73 -17.79
N THR A 230 -7.94 1.10 -17.99
CA THR A 230 -8.92 0.76 -16.94
C THR A 230 -8.33 -0.22 -15.91
N GLU A 231 -7.51 -1.16 -16.34
CA GLU A 231 -6.85 -2.13 -15.46
C GLU A 231 -5.80 -1.47 -14.58
N VAL A 232 -4.98 -0.59 -15.17
CA VAL A 232 -3.99 0.21 -14.42
C VAL A 232 -4.70 1.17 -13.45
N LEU A 233 -5.82 1.76 -13.88
CA LEU A 233 -6.65 2.61 -13.02
C LEU A 233 -7.16 1.84 -11.80
N GLU A 234 -7.83 0.71 -12.01
CA GLU A 234 -8.32 -0.13 -10.92
C GLU A 234 -7.18 -0.60 -10.01
N GLY A 235 -5.98 -0.85 -10.53
CA GLY A 235 -4.81 -1.21 -9.73
C GLY A 235 -4.19 -0.08 -8.92
N LEU A 236 -4.48 1.19 -9.24
CA LEU A 236 -3.92 2.37 -8.57
C LEU A 236 -4.92 3.10 -7.68
N LEU A 237 -6.19 2.70 -7.65
CA LEU A 237 -7.15 3.24 -6.70
C LEU A 237 -6.99 2.52 -5.35
N PRO A 238 -6.87 3.25 -4.21
CA PRO A 238 -6.54 2.66 -2.91
C PRO A 238 -7.66 1.79 -2.30
N THR A 239 -8.88 1.91 -2.81
CA THR A 239 -10.11 1.32 -2.27
C THR A 239 -10.53 0.06 -3.00
N THR A 240 -9.94 -0.20 -4.16
CA THR A 240 -10.28 -1.36 -4.97
C THR A 240 -9.55 -2.58 -4.40
N GLN A 241 -10.24 -3.73 -4.43
CA GLN A 241 -9.60 -4.99 -4.10
C GLN A 241 -8.37 -5.25 -5.00
N ARG A 242 -8.46 -4.86 -6.27
CA ARG A 242 -7.34 -5.02 -7.23
C ARG A 242 -6.13 -4.17 -6.85
N GLY A 243 -6.32 -2.97 -6.32
CA GLY A 243 -5.21 -2.14 -5.83
C GLY A 243 -4.48 -2.81 -4.67
N LEU A 244 -5.23 -3.42 -3.75
CA LEU A 244 -4.64 -4.21 -2.66
C LEU A 244 -3.89 -5.44 -3.18
N ASP A 245 -4.50 -6.20 -4.09
CA ASP A 245 -3.89 -7.39 -4.69
C ASP A 245 -2.62 -7.03 -5.49
N PHE A 246 -2.61 -5.88 -6.16
CA PHE A 246 -1.46 -5.36 -6.89
C PHE A 246 -0.29 -5.04 -5.95
N LEU A 247 -0.55 -4.33 -4.84
CA LEU A 247 0.46 -4.06 -3.81
C LEU A 247 0.97 -5.34 -3.15
N ALA A 248 0.09 -6.32 -2.93
CA ALA A 248 0.45 -7.63 -2.41
C ALA A 248 1.38 -8.39 -3.37
N ALA A 249 1.04 -8.40 -4.67
CA ALA A 249 1.82 -9.06 -5.71
C ALA A 249 3.21 -8.43 -5.88
N LEU A 250 3.34 -7.12 -5.70
CA LEU A 250 4.63 -6.42 -5.66
C LEU A 250 5.43 -6.70 -4.38
N GLY A 251 4.84 -7.33 -3.36
CA GLY A 251 5.48 -7.60 -2.07
C GLY A 251 5.61 -6.34 -1.19
N LEU A 252 4.76 -5.34 -1.42
CA LEU A 252 4.84 -4.05 -0.73
C LEU A 252 3.84 -3.89 0.41
N LEU A 253 2.87 -4.80 0.54
CA LEU A 253 2.05 -4.88 1.75
C LEU A 253 2.90 -5.39 2.91
N ILE A 254 3.01 -4.57 3.96
CA ILE A 254 3.68 -4.94 5.20
C ILE A 254 2.79 -5.94 5.95
N GLY A 255 2.96 -7.22 5.63
CA GLY A 255 2.26 -8.31 6.26
C GLY A 255 3.03 -8.97 7.42
N PRO A 256 2.39 -9.91 8.14
CA PRO A 256 2.97 -10.62 9.28
C PRO A 256 4.35 -11.20 9.03
N LYS A 257 4.53 -11.84 7.86
CA LYS A 257 5.78 -12.51 7.49
C LYS A 257 6.94 -11.52 7.41
N LEU A 258 6.71 -10.32 6.88
CA LEU A 258 7.73 -9.28 6.77
C LEU A 258 8.06 -8.71 8.15
N VAL A 259 7.06 -8.42 8.96
CA VAL A 259 7.24 -7.94 10.34
C VAL A 259 8.03 -8.96 11.17
N ARG A 260 7.66 -10.24 11.16
CA ARG A 260 8.39 -11.31 11.88
C ARG A 260 9.83 -11.45 11.41
N ARG A 261 10.07 -11.45 10.09
CA ARG A 261 11.43 -11.52 9.53
C ARG A 261 12.31 -10.39 10.10
N ILE A 262 11.78 -9.18 10.11
CA ILE A 262 12.50 -8.00 10.59
C ILE A 262 12.63 -7.99 12.10
N SER A 263 11.58 -8.33 12.85
CA SER A 263 11.66 -8.53 14.30
C SER A 263 12.80 -9.49 14.66
N LYS A 264 12.93 -10.60 13.94
CA LYS A 264 14.03 -11.55 14.11
C LYS A 264 15.39 -10.95 13.78
N ASP A 265 15.53 -10.26 12.64
CA ASP A 265 16.78 -9.62 12.22
C ASP A 265 17.25 -8.54 13.22
N PHE A 266 16.32 -7.93 13.95
CA PHE A 266 16.59 -6.94 15.00
C PHE A 266 16.57 -7.50 16.43
N GLY A 267 16.37 -8.81 16.62
CA GLY A 267 16.33 -9.44 17.95
C GLY A 267 15.16 -9.01 18.84
N LEU A 268 14.02 -8.67 18.23
CA LEU A 268 12.79 -8.23 18.90
C LEU A 268 11.83 -9.40 19.23
N ASP A 269 12.14 -10.63 18.78
CA ASP A 269 11.38 -11.82 19.16
C ASP A 269 11.65 -12.13 20.63
N SER A 270 10.69 -11.78 21.49
CA SER A 270 10.77 -11.92 22.95
C SER A 270 10.55 -13.37 23.42
N GLU A 271 11.30 -14.34 22.88
CA GLU A 271 11.38 -15.68 23.48
C GLU A 271 12.35 -15.72 24.69
N GLN A 272 12.39 -14.65 25.49
CA GLN A 272 13.03 -14.61 26.82
C GLN A 272 11.98 -14.29 27.88
#